data_AF-A0A392R5G7-F1
#
_entry.id   AF-A0A392R5G7-F1
#
_cell.length_a   1.000
_cell.length_b   1.000
_cell.length_c   1.000
_cell.angle_alpha   90.00
_cell.angle_beta   90.00
_cell.angle_gamma   90.00
#
_symmetry.space_group_name_H-M   'P 1'
#
loop_
_entity.id
_entity.type
_entity.pdbx_description
1 polymer ?
#
loop_
_entity_poly.entity_id
_entity_poly.type
_entity_poly.pdbx_seq_one_letter_code
_entity_poly.pdbx_strand_id
1 'polypeptide(L)'
;MLLSWLQSTLSIEILTRFLGSHHTYELWGKILSYFHKQLCAKVRQLHVELRSTTLENRTVQEYLLRIRLLIDNLVSIGDPLPLNQHLDVILEGLPPDFNS
;
A
#
# COMPACT_ATOMS: atom_id res chain seq x y z
N MET A 1 -32.07 0.57 11.59
CA MET A 1 -31.49 -0.76 11.89
C MET A 1 -30.16 -1.00 11.18
N LEU A 2 -30.00 -0.72 9.88
CA LEU A 2 -28.72 -0.89 9.17
C LEU A 2 -27.62 0.10 9.61
N LEU A 3 -27.96 1.38 9.83
CA LEU A 3 -27.00 2.39 10.26
C LEU A 3 -26.40 2.06 11.63
N SER A 4 -27.25 1.74 12.61
CA SER A 4 -26.83 1.34 13.96
C SER A 4 -26.00 0.06 13.96
N TRP A 5 -26.35 -0.92 13.12
CA TRP A 5 -25.54 -2.14 12.98
C TRP A 5 -24.15 -1.83 12.42
N LEU A 6 -24.07 -1.04 11.34
CA LEU A 6 -22.80 -0.62 10.75
C LEU A 6 -21.96 0.20 11.73
N GLN A 7 -22.59 1.04 12.55
CA GLN A 7 -21.89 1.79 13.57
C GLN A 7 -21.28 0.87 14.64
N SER A 8 -22.00 -0.18 15.06
CA SER A 8 -21.49 -1.14 16.05
C SER A 8 -20.28 -1.95 15.59
N THR A 9 -20.01 -2.05 14.29
CA THR A 9 -18.83 -2.76 13.77
C THR A 9 -17.58 -1.87 13.69
N LEU A 10 -17.71 -0.57 13.91
CA LEU A 10 -16.62 0.39 13.77
C LEU A 10 -16.03 0.76 15.13
N SER A 11 -14.72 1.01 15.16
CA SER A 11 -14.09 1.58 16.35
C SER A 11 -14.59 3.00 16.61
N ILE A 12 -14.53 3.43 17.87
CA ILE A 12 -14.90 4.79 18.30
C ILE A 12 -14.11 5.88 17.55
N GLU A 13 -12.86 5.61 17.20
CA GLU A 13 -12.02 6.54 16.43
C GLU A 13 -12.51 6.75 15.00
N ILE A 14 -13.09 5.73 14.40
CA ILE A 14 -13.67 5.79 13.05
C ILE A 14 -15.05 6.43 13.15
N LEU A 15 -15.86 6.04 14.14
CA LEU A 15 -17.20 6.59 14.37
C LEU A 15 -17.20 8.11 14.56
N THR A 16 -16.27 8.63 15.37
CA THR A 16 -16.13 10.07 15.64
C THR A 16 -15.82 10.88 14.38
N ARG A 17 -15.15 10.28 13.39
CA ARG A 17 -14.82 10.93 12.10
C ARG A 17 -16.00 11.03 11.15
N PHE A 18 -17.05 10.22 11.34
CA PHE A 18 -18.18 10.13 10.41
C PHE A 18 -19.54 10.48 11.04
N LEU A 19 -19.50 11.21 12.15
CA LEU A 19 -20.67 11.80 12.80
C LEU A 19 -21.46 12.68 11.81
N GLY A 20 -22.79 12.72 11.98
CA GLY A 20 -23.69 13.50 11.13
C GLY A 20 -24.13 12.82 9.83
N SER A 21 -23.87 11.51 9.66
CA SER A 21 -24.46 10.74 8.56
C SER A 21 -25.85 10.26 8.97
N HIS A 22 -26.89 10.62 8.21
CA HIS A 22 -28.28 10.30 8.53
C HIS A 22 -28.72 9.00 7.85
N HIS A 23 -28.03 8.61 6.78
CA HIS A 23 -28.32 7.39 6.03
C HIS A 23 -27.11 6.45 5.99
N THR A 24 -27.38 5.14 5.96
CA THR A 24 -26.34 4.10 5.92
C THR A 24 -25.43 4.22 4.68
N TYR A 25 -26.00 4.60 3.53
CA TYR A 25 -25.21 4.75 2.30
C TYR A 25 -24.20 5.92 2.39
N GLU A 26 -24.54 7.00 3.10
CA GLU A 26 -23.64 8.13 3.33
C GLU A 26 -22.48 7.73 4.22
N LEU A 27 -22.78 7.04 5.34
CA LEU A 27 -21.77 6.53 6.26
C LEU A 27 -20.83 5.55 5.53
N TRP A 28 -21.41 4.62 4.77
CA TRP A 28 -20.65 3.65 3.99
C TRP A 28 -19.77 4.33 2.93
N GLY A 29 -20.31 5.29 2.18
CA GLY A 29 -19.56 6.05 1.18
C GLY A 29 -18.39 6.82 1.80
N LYS A 30 -18.59 7.45 2.96
CA LYS A 30 -17.52 8.14 3.69
C LYS A 30 -16.42 7.18 4.14
N ILE A 31 -16.78 6.04 4.72
CA ILE A 31 -15.85 4.97 5.13
C ILE A 31 -15.05 4.49 3.91
N LEU A 32 -15.75 4.12 2.84
CA LEU A 32 -15.13 3.62 1.62
C LEU A 32 -14.15 4.66 1.04
N SER A 33 -14.57 5.92 0.94
CA SER A 33 -13.72 7.00 0.41
C SER A 33 -12.47 7.24 1.27
N TYR A 34 -12.60 7.13 2.60
CA TYR A 34 -11.49 7.33 3.53
C TYR A 34 -10.45 6.22 3.39
N PHE A 35 -10.89 4.97 3.50
CA PHE A 35 -9.98 3.83 3.37
C PHE A 35 -9.41 3.72 1.96
N HIS A 36 -10.17 4.08 0.92
CA HIS A 36 -9.66 4.14 -0.44
C HIS A 36 -8.52 5.15 -0.58
N LYS A 37 -8.67 6.37 -0.03
CA LYS A 37 -7.58 7.36 -0.03
C LYS A 37 -6.34 6.84 0.71
N GLN A 38 -6.54 6.19 1.85
CA GLN A 38 -5.45 5.60 2.61
C GLN A 38 -4.75 4.45 1.84
N LEU A 39 -5.53 3.61 1.16
CA LEU A 39 -5.04 2.53 0.29
C LEU A 39 -4.20 3.11 -0.85
N CYS A 40 -4.72 4.11 -1.57
CA CYS A 40 -4.00 4.76 -2.67
C CYS A 40 -2.70 5.43 -2.20
N ALA A 41 -2.72 6.07 -1.03
CA ALA A 41 -1.51 6.64 -0.44
C ALA A 41 -0.48 5.56 -0.11
N LYS A 42 -0.92 4.43 0.46
CA LYS A 42 -0.05 3.30 0.78
C LYS A 42 0.55 2.64 -0.47
N VAL A 43 -0.25 2.45 -1.52
CA VAL A 43 0.22 1.95 -2.83
C VAL A 43 1.31 2.89 -3.38
N ARG A 44 1.06 4.19 -3.41
CA ARG A 44 2.06 5.18 -3.85
C ARG A 44 3.33 5.14 -3.02
N GLN A 45 3.19 5.05 -1.69
CA GLN A 45 4.33 4.95 -0.78
C GLN A 45 5.18 3.71 -1.11
N LEU A 46 4.55 2.55 -1.30
CA LEU A 46 5.25 1.31 -1.65
C LEU A 46 5.98 1.41 -2.99
N HIS A 47 5.36 2.01 -4.01
CA HIS A 47 6.03 2.26 -5.30
C HIS A 47 7.23 3.20 -5.19
N VAL A 48 7.12 4.27 -4.40
CA VAL A 48 8.24 5.19 -4.14
C VAL A 48 9.36 4.46 -3.42
N GLU A 49 9.02 3.69 -2.37
CA GLU A 49 9.98 2.93 -1.58
C GLU A 49 10.70 1.88 -2.44
N LEU A 50 9.95 1.17 -3.29
CA LEU A 50 10.48 0.20 -4.24
C LEU A 50 11.50 0.83 -5.19
N ARG A 51 11.18 1.96 -5.83
CA ARG A 51 12.10 2.67 -6.74
C ARG A 51 13.31 3.29 -6.03
N SER A 52 13.15 3.69 -4.77
CA SER A 52 14.27 4.21 -3.97
C SER A 52 15.15 3.12 -3.37
N THR A 53 14.79 1.84 -3.52
CA THR A 53 15.55 0.73 -2.94
C THR A 53 16.77 0.44 -3.80
N THR A 54 17.94 0.69 -3.26
CA THR A 54 19.26 0.47 -3.87
C THR A 54 20.04 -0.59 -3.08
N LEU A 55 21.03 -1.23 -3.74
CA LEU A 55 21.88 -2.24 -3.10
C LEU A 55 22.75 -1.62 -1.98
N GLU A 56 23.37 -0.48 -2.26
CA GLU A 56 24.25 0.28 -1.34
C GLU A 56 25.15 -0.63 -0.47
N ASN A 57 25.08 -0.48 0.85
CA ASN A 57 25.90 -1.20 1.83
C ASN A 57 25.30 -2.57 2.22
N ARG A 58 24.26 -3.05 1.52
CA ARG A 58 23.59 -4.33 1.82
C ARG A 58 24.18 -5.45 0.97
N THR A 59 24.03 -6.68 1.45
CA THR A 59 24.29 -7.85 0.61
C THR A 59 23.22 -7.96 -0.49
N VAL A 60 23.56 -8.59 -1.61
CA VAL A 60 22.60 -8.86 -2.70
C VAL A 60 21.37 -9.62 -2.19
N GLN A 61 21.56 -10.55 -1.25
CA GLN A 61 20.46 -11.30 -0.65
C GLN A 61 19.50 -10.39 0.14
N GLU A 62 20.02 -9.50 1.00
CA GLU A 62 19.18 -8.57 1.78
C GLU A 62 18.43 -7.58 0.87
N TYR A 63 19.10 -7.12 -0.19
CA TYR A 63 18.49 -6.26 -1.21
C TYR A 63 17.31 -6.95 -1.91
N LEU A 64 17.52 -8.17 -2.43
CA LEU A 64 16.47 -8.94 -3.11
C LEU A 64 15.31 -9.30 -2.17
N LEU A 65 15.60 -9.65 -0.91
CA LEU A 65 14.57 -9.90 0.08
C LEU A 65 13.74 -8.65 0.38
N ARG A 66 14.37 -7.46 0.41
CA ARG A 66 13.64 -6.20 0.61
C ARG A 66 12.69 -5.90 -0.55
N ILE A 67 13.17 -6.04 -1.79
CA ILE A 67 12.35 -5.84 -2.98
C ILE A 67 11.17 -6.81 -3.00
N ARG A 68 11.44 -8.10 -2.73
CA ARG A 68 10.39 -9.12 -2.64
C ARG A 68 9.31 -8.75 -1.61
N LEU A 69 9.73 -8.32 -0.42
CA LEU A 69 8.80 -7.88 0.62
C LEU A 69 7.93 -6.69 0.18
N LEU A 70 8.51 -5.73 -0.56
CA LEU A 70 7.75 -4.59 -1.08
C LEU A 70 6.74 -5.02 -2.16
N ILE A 71 7.13 -5.94 -3.05
CA ILE A 71 6.25 -6.52 -4.07
C ILE A 71 5.12 -7.33 -3.41
N ASP A 72 5.42 -8.16 -2.42
CA ASP A 72 4.42 -8.96 -1.69
C ASP A 72 3.40 -8.04 -0.97
N ASN A 73 3.85 -6.90 -0.43
CA ASN A 73 2.96 -5.89 0.14
C ASN A 73 2.04 -5.23 -0.90
N LEU A 74 2.57 -4.94 -2.10
CA LEU A 74 1.78 -4.43 -3.22
C LEU A 74 0.70 -5.43 -3.66
N VAL A 75 1.06 -6.72 -3.77
CA VAL A 75 0.12 -7.81 -4.07
C VAL A 75 -0.98 -7.91 -3.01
N SER A 76 -0.62 -7.86 -1.72
CA SER A 76 -1.57 -7.93 -0.59
C SER A 76 -2.62 -6.80 -0.61
N ILE A 77 -2.24 -5.63 -1.15
CA ILE A 77 -3.10 -4.44 -1.24
C ILE A 77 -3.89 -4.39 -2.57
N GLY A 78 -3.68 -5.38 -3.45
CA GLY A 78 -4.40 -5.50 -4.72
C GLY A 78 -3.77 -4.71 -5.88
N ASP A 79 -2.50 -4.33 -5.77
CA ASP A 79 -1.75 -3.61 -6.81
C ASP A 79 -0.51 -4.41 -7.27
N PRO A 80 -0.70 -5.61 -7.86
CA PRO A 80 0.43 -6.47 -8.23
C PRO A 80 1.29 -5.84 -9.33
N LEU A 81 2.61 -5.85 -9.13
CA LEU A 81 3.58 -5.44 -10.15
C LEU A 81 3.73 -6.56 -11.21
N PRO A 82 3.69 -6.27 -12.52
CA PRO A 82 3.88 -7.28 -13.56
C PRO A 82 5.33 -7.77 -13.59
N LEU A 83 5.54 -9.05 -13.89
CA LEU A 83 6.84 -9.73 -13.75
C LEU A 83 7.98 -9.05 -14.53
N ASN A 84 7.70 -8.50 -15.71
CA ASN A 84 8.70 -7.78 -16.50
C ASN A 84 9.25 -6.56 -15.75
N GLN A 85 8.43 -5.87 -14.96
CA GLN A 85 8.86 -4.72 -14.16
C GLN A 85 9.63 -5.14 -12.90
N HIS A 86 9.58 -6.41 -12.48
CA HIS A 86 10.36 -6.88 -11.33
C HIS A 86 11.86 -6.81 -11.64
N LEU A 87 12.25 -7.23 -12.86
CA LEU A 87 13.64 -7.16 -13.30
C LEU A 87 14.10 -5.71 -13.45
N ASP A 88 13.28 -4.85 -14.06
CA ASP A 88 13.60 -3.43 -14.22
C ASP A 88 13.92 -2.77 -12.86
N VAL A 89 13.06 -3.00 -11.86
CA VAL A 89 13.24 -2.48 -10.50
C VAL A 89 14.52 -2.99 -9.84
N ILE A 90 14.84 -4.28 -10.01
CA ILE A 90 16.07 -4.87 -9.46
C ILE A 90 17.29 -4.25 -10.13
N LEU A 91 17.27 -4.09 -11.46
CA LEU A 91 18.42 -3.57 -12.21
C LEU A 91 18.64 -2.07 -11.97
N GLU A 92 17.57 -1.29 -11.82
CA GLU A 92 17.65 0.15 -11.52
C GLU A 92 18.33 0.45 -10.16
N GLY A 93 18.23 -0.46 -9.19
CA GLY A 93 18.83 -0.28 -7.86
C GLY A 93 20.26 -0.82 -7.70
N LEU A 94 20.85 -1.41 -8.76
CA LEU A 94 22.23 -1.90 -8.73
C LEU A 94 23.23 -0.76 -9.00
N PRO A 95 24.41 -0.80 -8.36
CA PRO A 95 25.47 0.16 -8.63
C PRO A 95 26.12 -0.11 -10.00
N PRO A 96 26.72 0.93 -10.63
CA PRO A 96 27.23 0.85 -12.01
C PRO A 96 28.33 -0.19 -12.20
N ASP A 97 29.02 -0.55 -11.12
CA ASP A 97 30.04 -1.60 -11.03
C ASP A 97 29.52 -3.01 -11.41
N PHE A 98 28.20 -3.23 -11.41
CA PHE A 98 27.59 -4.48 -11.89
C PHE A 98 27.34 -4.51 -13.40
N ASN A 99 27.49 -3.37 -14.10
CA ASN A 99 27.22 -3.25 -15.54
C ASN A 99 28.50 -3.35 -16.39
N SER A 100 29.58 -3.93 -15.84
CA SER A 100 30.86 -4.23 -16.51
C SER A 100 30.89 -5.67 -17.02
#